data_AF-A0A1V5WBX9-F1
#
_entry.id   AF-A0A1V5WBX9-F1
#
_cell.length_a   1.000
_cell.length_b   1.000
_cell.length_c   1.000
_cell.angle_alpha   90.00
_cell.angle_beta   90.00
_cell.angle_gamma   90.00
#
_symmetry.space_group_name_H-M   'P 1'
#
loop_
_entity.id
_entity.type
_entity.pdbx_description
1 polymer ?
#
loop_
_entity_poly.entity_id
_entity_poly.type
_entity_poly.pdbx_seq_one_letter_code
_entity_poly.pdbx_strand_id
1 'polypeptide(L)' 'MIFPLEQLVEYTGNVYEITCASIRRAFQLSMTRDAAIDDNGGKVVSLAARQVFTKTVEYQIEKD' A
#
# COMPACT_ATOMS: atom_id res chain seq x y z
N MET A 1 13.30 0.22 3.43
CA MET A 1 12.42 1.01 2.53
C MET A 1 12.07 2.39 3.10
N ILE A 2 11.75 3.36 2.23
CA ILE A 2 11.20 4.70 2.55
C ILE A 2 9.78 4.77 1.97
N PHE A 3 8.89 5.55 2.60
CA PHE A 3 7.52 5.76 2.12
C PHE A 3 7.53 6.46 0.74
N PRO A 4 6.62 6.12 -0.19
CA PRO A 4 6.55 6.72 -1.53
C PRO A 4 6.01 8.17 -1.49
N LEU A 5 6.84 9.12 -1.03
CA LEU A 5 6.44 10.52 -0.85
C LEU A 5 6.18 11.24 -2.18
N GLU A 6 6.96 10.95 -3.21
CA GLU A 6 6.75 11.52 -4.56
C GLU A 6 5.37 11.15 -5.09
N GLN A 7 5.02 9.86 -5.04
CA GLN A 7 3.71 9.39 -5.48
C GLN A 7 2.59 9.95 -4.62
N LEU A 8 2.81 10.14 -3.31
CA LEU A 8 1.84 10.80 -2.42
C LEU A 8 1.59 12.27 -2.82
N VAL A 9 2.66 13.01 -3.15
CA VAL A 9 2.56 14.42 -3.56
C VAL A 9 1.88 14.56 -4.93
N GLU A 10 2.14 13.64 -5.85
CA GLU A 10 1.55 13.64 -7.20
C GLU A 10 0.11 13.08 -7.24
N TYR A 11 -0.34 12.41 -6.19
CA TYR A 11 -1.63 11.74 -6.19
C TYR A 11 -2.80 12.73 -6.10
N THR A 12 -3.60 12.79 -7.17
CA THR A 12 -4.77 13.66 -7.27
C THR A 12 -6.11 12.96 -6.97
N GLY A 13 -6.08 11.69 -6.58
CA GLY A 13 -7.27 10.91 -6.24
C GLY A 13 -7.73 11.11 -4.80
N ASN A 14 -8.70 10.30 -4.35
CA ASN A 14 -9.18 10.36 -2.97
C ASN A 14 -8.12 9.80 -2.00
N VAL A 15 -7.55 10.67 -1.18
CA VAL A 15 -6.48 10.31 -0.24
C VAL A 15 -6.96 9.33 0.85
N TYR A 16 -8.23 9.39 1.23
CA TYR A 16 -8.81 8.47 2.21
C TYR A 16 -8.93 7.07 1.63
N GLU A 17 -9.36 6.97 0.37
CA GLU A 17 -9.49 5.67 -0.31
C GLU A 17 -8.15 4.97 -0.46
N ILE A 18 -7.13 5.67 -0.95
CA ILE A 18 -5.80 5.08 -1.14
C ILE A 18 -5.14 4.73 0.20
N THR A 19 -5.44 5.49 1.27
CA THR A 19 -4.99 5.17 2.64
C THR A 19 -5.65 3.88 3.12
N CYS A 20 -6.97 3.75 2.98
CA CYS A 20 -7.72 2.54 3.31
C CYS A 20 -7.20 1.33 2.51
N ALA A 21 -6.98 1.49 1.21
CA ALA A 21 -6.42 0.46 0.35
C ALA A 21 -5.02 0.02 0.81
N SER A 22 -4.15 0.98 1.12
CA SER A 22 -2.79 0.72 1.62
C SER A 22 -2.81 -0.03 2.96
N ILE A 23 -3.71 0.33 3.89
CA ILE A 23 -3.87 -0.36 5.18
C ILE A 23 -4.37 -1.79 4.97
N ARG A 24 -5.41 -1.98 4.14
CA ARG A 24 -5.91 -3.33 3.81
C ARG A 24 -4.83 -4.18 3.18
N ARG A 25 -4.01 -3.61 2.30
CA ARG A 25 -2.89 -4.31 1.68
C ARG A 25 -1.80 -4.66 2.70
N ALA A 26 -1.46 -3.76 3.61
CA ALA A 26 -0.50 -4.03 4.69
C ALA A 26 -0.97 -5.18 5.59
N PHE A 27 -2.27 -5.25 5.88
CA PHE A 27 -2.87 -6.35 6.62
C PHE A 27 -2.72 -7.68 5.85
N GLN A 28 -3.04 -7.70 4.56
CA GLN A 28 -2.88 -8.91 3.72
C GLN A 28 -1.43 -9.42 3.74
N LEU A 29 -0.45 -8.55 3.51
CA LEU A 29 0.98 -8.90 3.55
C LEU A 29 1.39 -9.48 4.91
N SER A 30 0.90 -8.87 5.99
CA SER A 30 1.18 -9.33 7.36
C SER A 30 0.58 -10.70 7.66
N MET A 31 -0.66 -10.93 7.21
CA MET A 31 -1.37 -12.21 7.43
C MET A 31 -0.73 -13.36 6.65
N THR A 32 -0.24 -13.10 5.44
CA THR A 32 0.45 -14.12 4.63
C THR A 32 1.92 -14.29 5.01
N ARG A 33 2.46 -13.47 5.93
CA ARG A 33 3.89 -13.41 6.25
C ARG A 33 4.75 -13.30 4.97
N ASP A 34 4.34 -12.40 4.09
CA ASP A 34 4.97 -12.22 2.79
C ASP A 34 6.46 -11.87 2.95
N ALA A 35 7.34 -12.62 2.27
CA ALA A 35 8.79 -12.43 2.34
C ALA A 35 9.22 -11.02 1.91
N ALA A 36 8.42 -10.34 1.08
CA ALA A 36 8.69 -8.96 0.70
C ALA A 36 8.73 -8.00 1.89
N ILE A 37 8.12 -8.34 3.04
CA ILE A 37 8.20 -7.54 4.25
C ILE A 37 9.65 -7.46 4.75
N ASP A 38 10.33 -8.60 4.84
CA ASP A 38 11.71 -8.70 5.33
C ASP A 38 12.68 -8.01 4.36
N ASP A 39 12.49 -8.22 3.05
CA ASP A 39 13.26 -7.55 1.98
C ASP A 39 13.13 -6.02 2.04
N ASN A 40 12.06 -5.50 2.62
CA ASN A 40 11.81 -4.07 2.77
C ASN A 40 12.09 -3.55 4.20
N GLY A 41 12.72 -4.37 5.04
CA GLY A 41 13.17 -4.03 6.39
C GLY A 41 12.04 -3.95 7.40
N GLY A 42 11.04 -4.83 7.29
CA GLY A 42 9.89 -4.90 8.20
C GLY A 42 8.86 -3.78 8.02
N LYS A 43 9.06 -2.85 7.07
CA LYS A 43 8.21 -1.67 6.89
C LYS A 43 6.99 -1.95 6.03
N VAL A 44 6.11 -2.82 6.53
CA VAL A 44 4.93 -3.33 5.80
C VAL A 44 4.00 -2.23 5.27
N VAL A 45 3.80 -1.15 6.03
CA VAL A 45 2.94 -0.02 5.61
C VAL A 45 3.53 0.72 4.41
N SER A 46 4.83 1.02 4.43
CA SER A 46 5.50 1.68 3.30
C SER A 46 5.53 0.79 2.06
N LEU A 47 5.72 -0.51 2.23
CA LEU A 47 5.66 -1.50 1.16
C LEU A 47 4.26 -1.55 0.52
N ALA A 48 3.23 -1.68 1.34
CA ALA A 48 1.85 -1.71 0.89
C ALA A 48 1.46 -0.42 0.16
N ALA A 49 1.78 0.75 0.74
CA ALA A 49 1.54 2.03 0.11
C ALA A 49 2.21 2.11 -1.27
N ARG A 50 3.49 1.71 -1.40
CA ARG A 50 4.16 1.68 -2.71
C ARG A 50 3.44 0.77 -3.69
N GLN A 51 3.05 -0.44 -3.27
CA GLN A 51 2.35 -1.38 -4.16
C GLN A 51 1.05 -0.78 -4.70
N VAL A 52 0.32 -0.03 -3.87
CA VAL A 52 -0.92 0.65 -4.29
C VAL A 52 -0.63 1.87 -5.18
N PHE A 53 0.26 2.78 -4.76
CA PHE A 53 0.60 3.98 -5.54
C PHE A 53 1.19 3.65 -6.92
N THR A 54 1.98 2.58 -7.03
CA THR A 54 2.60 2.14 -8.29
C THR A 54 1.73 1.17 -9.08
N LYS A 55 0.50 0.90 -8.62
CA LYS A 55 -0.43 -0.06 -9.24
C LYS A 55 0.13 -1.48 -9.40
N THR A 56 1.12 -1.85 -8.59
CA THR A 56 1.50 -3.27 -8.43
C THR A 56 0.33 -4.06 -7.85
N VAL A 57 -0.49 -3.40 -7.03
CA VAL A 57 -1.77 -3.90 -6.53
C VAL A 57 -2.82 -2.81 -6.74
N GLU A 58 -3.92 -3.17 -7.39
CA GLU A 58 -5.07 -2.28 -7.57
C GLU A 58 -6.15 -2.59 -6.51
N TYR A 59 -6.99 -1.61 -6.22
CA TYR A 59 -8.11 -1.75 -5.31
C TYR A 59 -9.38 -1.26 -5.97
N GLN A 60 -10.51 -1.80 -5.52
CA GLN A 60 -11.84 -1.31 -5.86
C GLN A 60 -12.66 -1.24 -4.57
N ILE A 61 -13.48 -0.20 -4.44
CA ILE A 61 -14.46 -0.13 -3.37
C ILE A 61 -15.60 -1.07 -3.72
N GLU A 62 -15.89 -2.01 -2.81
CA GLU A 62 -17.06 -2.89 -2.93
C GLU A 62 -18.32 -2.03 -3.00
N LYS A 63 -19.16 -2.31 -3.99
CA LYS A 63 -20.47 -1.71 -4.14
C LYS A 63 -21.48 -2.75 -3.70
N ASP A 64 -22.43 -2.33 -2.87
CA ASP A 64 -23.58 -3.15 -2.46
C ASP A 64 -24.48 -3.52 -3.66
#